data_AF-A0AAW1KFW2-F1
#
_entry.id   AF-A0AAW1KFW2-F1
#
_cell.length_a   1.000
_cell.length_b   1.000
_cell.length_c   1.000
_cell.angle_alpha   90.00
_cell.angle_beta   90.00
_cell.angle_gamma   90.00
#
_symmetry.space_group_name_H-M   'P 1'
#
loop_
_entity.id
_entity.type
_entity.pdbx_description
1 polymer ?
#
loop_
_entity_poly.entity_id
_entity_poly.type
_entity_poly.pdbx_seq_one_letter_code
_entity_poly.pdbx_strand_id
1 'polypeptide(L)'
;MLYGKLLGLISDLAFPEGQAILRYTKQSSEPEPAFRRYVSTIFHMYTWYSSELKPGTQLWKSLVKVRNYHSITSKMCARRGIGQITQYQMTVAQFGFMGYILSKPKIVGIHKVADQDLEGFVHFWRVIGHLLGIEERFNICRDSLDETKEICDEFIKEIFRPIVLKWDPGFLNMTEALTEGLWCMMPVLNKNVCLQYVYEMVRNEDVDEPVYSEVVKLNNFEKLIYYFIKFMMYSLKFDAIRIKVSYTFVTT
;
A
#
# COMPACT_ATOMS: atom_id res chain seq x y z
N MET A 1 2.03 3.37 10.09
CA MET A 1 1.16 2.63 9.15
C MET A 1 1.07 3.24 7.76
N LEU A 2 0.78 4.55 7.60
CA LEU A 2 0.59 5.18 6.28
C LEU A 2 1.72 4.89 5.29
N TYR A 3 2.98 4.95 5.74
CA TYR A 3 4.14 4.68 4.89
C TYR A 3 4.16 3.26 4.31
N GLY A 4 3.82 2.23 5.10
CA GLY A 4 3.71 0.85 4.60
C GLY A 4 2.62 0.69 3.54
N LYS A 5 1.48 1.38 3.72
CA LYS A 5 0.38 1.37 2.73
C LYS A 5 0.77 2.08 1.44
N LEU A 6 1.55 3.16 1.54
CA LEU A 6 2.10 3.85 0.38
C LEU A 6 3.04 2.94 -0.41
N LEU A 7 3.98 2.25 0.26
CA LEU A 7 4.89 1.32 -0.42
C LEU A 7 4.14 0.15 -1.05
N GLY A 8 3.11 -0.38 -0.39
CA GLY A 8 2.27 -1.44 -0.94
C GLY A 8 1.46 -0.96 -2.14
N LEU A 9 0.85 0.22 -2.08
CA LEU A 9 0.19 0.85 -3.22
C LEU A 9 1.15 1.06 -4.41
N ILE A 10 2.38 1.53 -4.17
CA ILE A 10 3.39 1.66 -5.22
C ILE A 10 3.71 0.29 -5.82
N SER A 11 3.83 -0.75 -4.98
CA SER A 11 4.06 -2.11 -5.47
C SER A 11 2.90 -2.65 -6.30
N ASP A 12 1.65 -2.31 -5.96
CA ASP A 12 0.45 -2.66 -6.75
C ASP A 12 0.47 -2.02 -8.16
N LEU A 13 1.14 -0.89 -8.34
CA LEU A 13 1.29 -0.26 -9.65
C LEU A 13 2.16 -1.09 -10.61
N ALA A 14 2.87 -2.11 -10.14
CA ALA A 14 3.63 -3.03 -10.99
C ALA A 14 2.75 -4.06 -11.73
N PHE A 15 1.47 -4.21 -11.38
CA PHE A 15 0.59 -5.24 -11.97
C PHE A 15 -0.02 -4.77 -13.30
N PRO A 16 0.31 -5.39 -14.46
CA PRO A 16 -0.10 -4.92 -15.78
C PRO A 16 -1.62 -4.82 -15.96
N GLU A 17 -2.38 -5.78 -15.45
CA GLU A 17 -3.84 -5.80 -15.51
C GLU A 17 -4.44 -4.67 -14.68
N GLY A 18 -3.85 -4.38 -13.52
CA GLY A 18 -4.20 -3.24 -12.68
C GLY A 18 -3.89 -1.93 -13.40
N GLN A 19 -2.70 -1.80 -13.98
CA GLN A 19 -2.30 -0.62 -14.74
C GLN A 19 -3.23 -0.35 -15.93
N ALA A 20 -3.65 -1.39 -16.67
CA ALA A 20 -4.58 -1.23 -17.79
C ALA A 20 -5.90 -0.58 -17.37
N ILE A 21 -6.45 -1.01 -16.22
CA ILE A 21 -7.66 -0.43 -15.63
C ILE A 21 -7.40 1.00 -15.15
N LEU A 22 -6.28 1.24 -14.47
CA LEU A 22 -5.92 2.58 -13.97
C LEU A 22 -5.73 3.59 -15.12
N ARG A 23 -5.02 3.20 -16.19
CA ARG A 23 -4.88 4.02 -17.41
C ARG A 23 -6.22 4.33 -18.03
N TYR A 24 -7.13 3.36 -18.09
CA TYR A 24 -8.49 3.57 -18.60
C TYR A 24 -9.25 4.65 -17.80
N THR A 25 -9.09 4.68 -16.48
CA THR A 25 -9.75 5.72 -15.65
C THR A 25 -9.17 7.12 -15.84
N LYS A 26 -7.94 7.24 -16.38
CA LYS A 26 -7.20 8.51 -16.53
C LYS A 26 -6.96 9.27 -15.22
N GLN A 27 -6.95 8.56 -14.09
CA GLN A 27 -6.85 9.15 -12.75
C GLN A 27 -5.51 8.88 -12.04
N SER A 28 -4.55 8.22 -12.70
CA SER A 28 -3.34 7.71 -12.05
C SER A 28 -2.03 7.92 -12.82
N SER A 29 -2.09 8.38 -14.07
CA SER A 29 -0.91 8.46 -14.96
C SER A 29 -0.33 9.87 -15.09
N GLU A 30 -0.99 10.88 -14.51
CA GLU A 30 -0.55 12.27 -14.53
C GLU A 30 -0.61 12.84 -13.10
N PRO A 31 0.29 13.77 -12.71
CA PRO A 31 0.40 14.22 -11.33
C PRO A 31 -0.89 14.80 -10.72
N GLU A 32 -1.61 15.68 -11.43
CA GLU A 32 -2.81 16.32 -10.87
C GLU A 32 -3.98 15.33 -10.68
N PRO A 33 -4.37 14.50 -11.67
CA PRO A 33 -5.35 13.44 -11.45
C PRO A 33 -4.92 12.43 -10.38
N ALA A 34 -3.64 12.06 -10.35
CA ALA A 34 -3.07 11.16 -9.36
C ALA A 34 -3.20 11.74 -7.94
N PHE A 35 -2.89 13.03 -7.75
CA PHE A 35 -3.11 13.73 -6.49
C PHE A 35 -4.55 13.57 -6.01
N ARG A 36 -5.54 13.94 -6.84
CA ARG A 36 -6.97 13.86 -6.47
C ARG A 36 -7.37 12.43 -6.08
N ARG A 37 -6.93 11.44 -6.85
CA ARG A 37 -7.23 10.03 -6.60
C ARG A 37 -6.63 9.56 -5.27
N TYR A 38 -5.33 9.77 -5.07
CA TYR A 38 -4.63 9.20 -3.91
C TYR A 38 -4.94 9.95 -2.62
N VAL A 39 -5.24 11.25 -2.69
CA VAL A 39 -5.84 12.01 -1.57
C VAL A 39 -7.20 11.42 -1.19
N SER A 40 -8.06 11.13 -2.16
CA SER A 40 -9.33 10.45 -1.90
C SER A 40 -9.13 9.09 -1.24
N THR A 41 -8.13 8.31 -1.68
CA THR A 41 -7.76 7.04 -1.04
C THR A 41 -7.32 7.25 0.42
N ILE A 42 -6.48 8.24 0.69
CA ILE A 42 -6.05 8.58 2.07
C ILE A 42 -7.25 8.92 2.95
N PHE A 43 -8.20 9.72 2.44
CA PHE A 43 -9.42 10.05 3.19
C PHE A 43 -10.33 8.83 3.42
N HIS A 44 -10.48 7.95 2.43
CA HIS A 44 -11.19 6.69 2.61
C HIS A 44 -10.55 5.86 3.73
N MET A 45 -9.22 5.70 3.68
CA MET A 45 -8.47 4.97 4.70
C MET A 45 -8.60 5.60 6.09
N TYR A 46 -8.46 6.92 6.20
CA TYR A 46 -8.65 7.62 7.46
C TYR A 46 -10.05 7.37 8.02
N THR A 47 -11.09 7.53 7.18
CA THR A 47 -12.49 7.27 7.55
C THR A 47 -12.69 5.83 8.04
N TRP A 48 -12.00 4.86 7.44
CA TRP A 48 -12.11 3.46 7.85
C TRP A 48 -11.46 3.15 9.20
N TYR A 49 -10.48 3.93 9.65
CA TYR A 49 -9.88 3.78 10.97
C TYR A 49 -10.52 4.66 12.04
N SER A 50 -11.17 5.76 11.67
CA SER A 50 -11.67 6.77 12.62
C SER A 50 -13.18 6.71 12.89
N SER A 51 -13.93 5.88 12.17
CA SER A 51 -15.38 5.77 12.29
C SER A 51 -15.82 4.34 12.63
N GLU A 52 -16.92 4.20 13.37
CA GLU A 52 -17.46 2.88 13.70
C GLU A 52 -17.89 2.11 12.45
N LEU A 53 -17.63 0.80 12.42
CA LEU A 53 -18.10 -0.10 11.38
C LEU A 53 -19.53 -0.58 11.70
N LYS A 54 -20.53 0.26 11.38
CA LYS A 54 -21.97 -0.07 11.49
C LYS A 54 -22.71 0.45 10.26
N PRO A 55 -23.81 -0.19 9.83
CA PRO A 55 -24.64 0.32 8.75
C PRO A 55 -25.02 1.80 8.96
N GLY A 56 -24.82 2.62 7.93
CA GLY A 56 -25.17 4.05 7.94
C GLY A 56 -24.06 5.01 8.43
N THR A 57 -22.97 4.51 9.02
CA THR A 57 -21.82 5.33 9.43
C THR A 57 -21.02 5.85 8.23
N GLN A 58 -20.09 6.79 8.49
CA GLN A 58 -19.20 7.32 7.45
C GLN A 58 -18.32 6.22 6.85
N LEU A 59 -17.80 5.31 7.67
CA LEU A 59 -17.05 4.15 7.21
C LEU A 59 -17.90 3.30 6.28
N TRP A 60 -19.13 2.95 6.67
CA TRP A 60 -20.01 2.11 5.85
C TRP A 60 -20.32 2.76 4.49
N LYS A 61 -20.66 4.05 4.48
CA LYS A 61 -20.89 4.82 3.26
C LYS A 61 -19.64 4.86 2.36
N SER A 62 -18.47 5.04 2.97
CA SER A 62 -17.17 5.03 2.31
C SER A 62 -16.89 3.68 1.64
N LEU A 63 -17.10 2.56 2.34
CA LEU A 63 -16.93 1.21 1.79
C LEU A 63 -17.88 0.92 0.63
N VAL A 64 -19.18 1.24 0.78
CA VAL A 64 -20.17 1.07 -0.29
C VAL A 64 -19.77 1.88 -1.52
N LYS A 65 -19.29 3.11 -1.32
CA LYS A 65 -18.81 3.97 -2.41
C LYS A 65 -17.62 3.35 -3.15
N VAL A 66 -16.60 2.88 -2.43
CA VAL A 66 -15.42 2.24 -3.05
C VAL A 66 -15.81 0.94 -3.77
N ARG A 67 -16.65 0.09 -3.16
CA ARG A 67 -17.17 -1.12 -3.79
C ARG A 67 -17.92 -0.82 -5.10
N ASN A 68 -18.73 0.24 -5.10
CA ASN A 68 -19.44 0.68 -6.30
C ASN A 68 -18.47 1.18 -7.38
N TYR A 69 -17.45 1.95 -7.02
CA TYR A 69 -16.42 2.36 -7.98
C TYR A 69 -15.72 1.17 -8.63
N HIS A 70 -15.33 0.16 -7.85
CA HIS A 70 -14.73 -1.06 -8.41
C HIS A 70 -15.71 -1.81 -9.30
N SER A 71 -16.96 -1.98 -8.85
CA SER A 71 -17.98 -2.71 -9.62
C SER A 71 -18.32 -2.05 -10.95
N ILE A 72 -18.47 -0.71 -10.96
CA ILE A 72 -18.78 0.07 -12.16
C ILE A 72 -17.58 0.04 -13.12
N THR A 73 -16.38 0.34 -12.61
CA THR A 73 -15.16 0.36 -13.43
C THR A 73 -14.89 -1.01 -14.03
N SER A 74 -15.02 -2.08 -13.24
CA SER A 74 -14.84 -3.46 -13.70
C SER A 74 -15.78 -3.79 -14.87
N LYS A 75 -17.08 -3.48 -14.74
CA LYS A 75 -18.06 -3.68 -15.83
C LYS A 75 -17.75 -2.83 -17.07
N MET A 76 -17.30 -1.60 -16.89
CA MET A 76 -16.96 -0.70 -18.00
C MET A 76 -15.72 -1.15 -18.77
N CYS A 77 -14.68 -1.61 -18.08
CA CYS A 77 -13.48 -2.18 -18.69
C CYS A 77 -13.80 -3.49 -19.41
N ALA A 78 -14.62 -4.36 -18.81
CA ALA A 78 -14.97 -5.65 -19.39
C ALA A 78 -15.70 -5.48 -20.73
N ARG A 79 -16.68 -4.57 -20.77
CA ARG A 79 -17.42 -4.23 -22.01
C ARG A 79 -16.54 -3.67 -23.12
N ARG A 80 -15.37 -3.13 -22.79
CA ARG A 80 -14.42 -2.53 -23.74
C ARG A 80 -13.24 -3.44 -24.09
N GLY A 81 -13.22 -4.67 -23.58
CA GLY A 81 -12.11 -5.61 -23.80
C GLY A 81 -10.81 -5.20 -23.12
N ILE A 82 -10.84 -4.28 -22.14
CA ILE A 82 -9.64 -3.82 -21.41
C ILE A 82 -9.24 -4.82 -20.31
N GLY A 83 -10.23 -5.51 -19.74
CA GLY A 83 -10.07 -6.38 -18.58
C GLY A 83 -11.19 -6.14 -17.56
N GLN A 84 -11.08 -6.75 -16.39
CA GLN A 84 -12.05 -6.59 -15.30
C GLN A 84 -11.31 -6.66 -13.97
N ILE A 85 -11.87 -6.06 -12.92
CA ILE A 85 -11.33 -6.21 -11.55
C ILE A 85 -11.73 -7.59 -11.04
N THR A 86 -10.77 -8.50 -10.94
CA THR A 86 -10.94 -9.88 -10.47
C THR A 86 -10.78 -10.00 -8.96
N GLN A 87 -11.17 -11.16 -8.39
CA GLN A 87 -10.90 -11.50 -6.99
C GLN A 87 -9.40 -11.44 -6.70
N TYR A 88 -8.56 -11.96 -7.60
CA TYR A 88 -7.10 -11.87 -7.50
C TYR A 88 -6.61 -10.42 -7.37
N GLN A 89 -7.09 -9.50 -8.21
CA GLN A 89 -6.70 -8.09 -8.12
C GLN A 89 -7.20 -7.40 -6.86
N MET A 90 -8.39 -7.76 -6.37
CA MET A 90 -8.89 -7.27 -5.08
C MET A 90 -8.01 -7.77 -3.92
N THR A 91 -7.53 -9.01 -3.98
CA THR A 91 -6.61 -9.59 -2.99
C THR A 91 -5.22 -8.95 -3.06
N VAL A 92 -4.69 -8.70 -4.26
CA VAL A 92 -3.44 -7.93 -4.43
C VAL A 92 -3.57 -6.53 -3.83
N ALA A 93 -4.68 -5.83 -4.09
CA ALA A 93 -4.94 -4.53 -3.47
C ALA A 93 -5.07 -4.63 -1.94
N GLN A 94 -5.73 -5.68 -1.41
CA GLN A 94 -5.79 -5.92 0.02
C GLN A 94 -4.38 -6.06 0.61
N PHE A 95 -3.51 -6.83 -0.04
CA PHE A 95 -2.10 -6.93 0.34
C PHE A 95 -1.42 -5.56 0.34
N GLY A 96 -1.58 -4.75 -0.72
CA GLY A 96 -0.97 -3.43 -0.81
C GLY A 96 -1.29 -2.50 0.37
N PHE A 97 -2.45 -2.66 1.01
CA PHE A 97 -2.79 -1.86 2.18
C PHE A 97 -2.43 -2.48 3.53
N MET A 98 -2.04 -3.75 3.62
CA MET A 98 -1.82 -4.41 4.91
C MET A 98 -0.61 -5.36 4.97
N GLY A 99 -0.23 -6.00 3.88
CA GLY A 99 0.74 -7.09 3.89
C GLY A 99 2.13 -6.68 4.37
N TYR A 100 2.65 -5.56 3.84
CA TYR A 100 3.94 -5.02 4.28
C TYR A 100 4.01 -4.60 5.75
N ILE A 101 2.87 -4.29 6.36
CA ILE A 101 2.80 -4.00 7.80
C ILE A 101 3.04 -5.29 8.61
N LEU A 102 2.59 -6.43 8.12
CA LEU A 102 2.75 -7.74 8.77
C LEU A 102 4.12 -8.36 8.48
N SER A 103 4.55 -8.35 7.21
CA SER A 103 5.80 -9.00 6.78
C SER A 103 7.06 -8.23 7.16
N LYS A 104 7.04 -6.89 7.02
CA LYS A 104 8.24 -6.05 7.23
C LYS A 104 7.97 -4.86 8.15
N PRO A 105 7.40 -5.08 9.37
CA PRO A 105 6.93 -4.01 10.26
C PRO A 105 8.02 -3.00 10.62
N LYS A 106 9.25 -3.47 10.86
CA LYS A 106 10.38 -2.62 11.26
C LYS A 106 10.78 -1.62 10.17
N ILE A 107 10.72 -2.02 8.89
CA ILE A 107 11.06 -1.15 7.75
C ILE A 107 10.04 -0.01 7.63
N VAL A 108 8.77 -0.31 7.91
CA VAL A 108 7.68 0.68 7.87
C VAL A 108 7.43 1.39 9.21
N GLY A 109 8.36 1.27 10.15
CA GLY A 109 8.38 2.01 11.41
C GLY A 109 7.45 1.48 12.50
N ILE A 110 6.99 0.23 12.40
CA ILE A 110 6.15 -0.43 13.39
C ILE A 110 7.05 -1.25 14.31
N HIS A 111 7.07 -0.87 15.59
CA HIS A 111 7.92 -1.47 16.62
C HIS A 111 7.12 -1.71 17.89
N LYS A 112 7.48 -2.75 18.64
CA LYS A 112 6.86 -3.11 19.94
C LYS A 112 5.32 -3.21 19.87
N VAL A 113 4.79 -3.72 18.77
CA VAL A 113 3.35 -4.00 18.62
C VAL A 113 3.02 -5.32 19.31
N ALA A 114 1.93 -5.38 20.05
CA ALA A 114 1.46 -6.62 20.64
C ALA A 114 0.78 -7.49 19.58
N ASP A 115 0.88 -8.82 19.71
CA ASP A 115 0.23 -9.72 18.76
C ASP A 115 -1.29 -9.52 18.73
N GLN A 116 -1.92 -9.23 19.87
CA GLN A 116 -3.35 -8.89 19.95
C GLN A 116 -3.74 -7.67 19.10
N ASP A 117 -2.88 -6.65 19.00
CA ASP A 117 -3.13 -5.50 18.15
C ASP A 117 -3.04 -5.87 16.66
N LEU A 118 -2.11 -6.77 16.32
CA LEU A 118 -1.98 -7.30 14.96
C LEU A 118 -3.14 -8.23 14.58
N GLU A 119 -3.62 -9.06 15.50
CA GLU A 119 -4.82 -9.87 15.32
C GLU A 119 -6.05 -8.98 15.05
N GLY A 120 -6.22 -7.91 15.83
CA GLY A 120 -7.26 -6.91 15.59
C GLY A 120 -7.12 -6.23 14.22
N PHE A 121 -5.90 -5.92 13.80
CA PHE A 121 -5.61 -5.36 12.48
C PHE A 121 -5.92 -6.34 11.34
N VAL A 122 -5.57 -7.62 11.49
CA VAL A 122 -5.89 -8.69 10.53
C VAL A 122 -7.40 -8.88 10.44
N HIS A 123 -8.09 -8.98 11.59
CA HIS A 123 -9.54 -9.10 11.63
C HIS A 123 -10.24 -7.92 10.94
N PHE A 124 -9.79 -6.70 11.23
CA PHE A 124 -10.28 -5.50 10.55
C PHE A 124 -10.14 -5.62 9.03
N TRP A 125 -8.96 -5.96 8.51
CA TRP A 125 -8.74 -6.08 7.07
C TRP A 125 -9.47 -7.26 6.42
N ARG A 126 -9.72 -8.34 7.17
CA ARG A 126 -10.59 -9.44 6.72
C ARG A 126 -11.99 -8.93 6.45
N VAL A 127 -12.57 -8.21 7.41
CA VAL A 127 -13.91 -7.64 7.29
C VAL A 127 -13.98 -6.58 6.19
N ILE A 128 -12.98 -5.71 6.08
CA ILE A 128 -12.89 -4.74 4.98
C ILE A 128 -12.87 -5.45 3.62
N GLY A 129 -12.05 -6.49 3.47
CA GLY A 129 -11.99 -7.32 2.26
C GLY A 129 -13.35 -7.91 1.90
N HIS A 130 -14.01 -8.56 2.87
CA HIS A 130 -15.35 -9.11 2.70
C HIS A 130 -16.36 -8.06 2.25
N LEU A 131 -16.39 -6.90 2.92
CA LEU A 131 -17.33 -5.81 2.61
C LEU A 131 -17.08 -5.19 1.24
N LEU A 132 -15.82 -5.16 0.77
CA LEU A 132 -15.45 -4.74 -0.59
C LEU A 132 -15.78 -5.81 -1.65
N GLY A 133 -16.16 -7.03 -1.25
CA GLY A 133 -16.60 -8.11 -2.12
C GLY A 133 -15.55 -9.17 -2.40
N ILE A 134 -14.49 -9.26 -1.61
CA ILE A 134 -13.55 -10.40 -1.64
C ILE A 134 -14.28 -11.62 -1.06
N GLU A 135 -14.36 -12.70 -1.82
CA GLU A 135 -14.92 -13.96 -1.30
C GLU A 135 -14.01 -14.52 -0.22
N GLU A 136 -14.58 -15.17 0.79
CA GLU A 136 -13.82 -15.65 1.94
C GLU A 136 -12.65 -16.59 1.57
N ARG A 137 -12.80 -17.37 0.51
CA ARG A 137 -11.75 -18.27 -0.02
C ARG A 137 -10.57 -17.55 -0.67
N PHE A 138 -10.70 -16.26 -1.02
CA PHE A 138 -9.65 -15.44 -1.63
C PHE A 138 -9.11 -14.36 -0.68
N ASN A 139 -9.68 -14.24 0.52
CA ASN A 139 -9.27 -13.26 1.52
C ASN A 139 -7.97 -13.72 2.18
N ILE A 140 -6.92 -12.89 2.08
CA ILE A 140 -5.60 -13.22 2.65
C ILE A 140 -5.54 -13.04 4.16
N CYS A 141 -6.51 -12.36 4.76
CA CYS A 141 -6.62 -12.22 6.20
C CYS A 141 -7.31 -13.45 6.78
N ARG A 142 -6.57 -14.32 7.46
CA ARG A 142 -7.07 -15.58 8.02
C ARG A 142 -7.42 -15.43 9.49
N ASP A 143 -7.88 -16.51 10.11
CA ASP A 143 -8.18 -16.53 11.55
C ASP A 143 -6.89 -16.43 12.39
N SER A 144 -5.80 -17.03 11.93
CA SER A 144 -4.49 -16.96 12.60
C SER A 144 -3.65 -15.79 12.08
N LEU A 145 -3.03 -15.07 13.02
CA LEU A 145 -2.03 -14.05 12.71
C LEU A 145 -0.82 -14.67 11.99
N ASP A 146 -0.37 -15.83 12.42
CA ASP A 146 0.80 -16.51 11.85
C ASP A 146 0.52 -16.99 10.42
N GLU A 147 -0.64 -17.63 10.19
CA GLU A 147 -1.09 -18.04 8.85
C GLU A 147 -1.18 -16.82 7.91
N THR A 148 -1.70 -15.69 8.42
CA THR A 148 -1.80 -14.45 7.63
C THR A 148 -0.43 -13.87 7.30
N LYS A 149 0.54 -13.91 8.22
CA LYS A 149 1.91 -13.45 7.99
C LYS A 149 2.60 -14.32 6.94
N GLU A 150 2.48 -15.65 7.06
CA GLU A 150 3.02 -16.61 6.09
C GLU A 150 2.47 -16.35 4.68
N ILE A 151 1.15 -16.15 4.55
CA ILE A 151 0.53 -15.79 3.26
C ILE A 151 1.10 -14.46 2.73
N CYS A 152 1.29 -13.45 3.59
CA CYS A 152 1.86 -12.18 3.16
C CYS A 152 3.31 -12.34 2.67
N ASP A 153 4.12 -13.13 3.35
CA ASP A 153 5.51 -13.40 2.96
C ASP A 153 5.57 -14.17 1.63
N GLU A 154 4.66 -15.12 1.42
CA GLU A 154 4.53 -15.86 0.17
C GLU A 154 4.03 -14.95 -0.97
N PHE A 155 3.10 -14.03 -0.71
CA PHE A 155 2.70 -12.98 -1.66
C PHE A 155 3.90 -12.12 -2.08
N ILE A 156 4.77 -11.73 -1.14
CA ILE A 156 5.99 -10.97 -1.46
C ILE A 156 6.86 -11.78 -2.41
N LYS A 157 7.17 -13.02 -2.05
CA LYS A 157 8.12 -13.88 -2.76
C LYS A 157 7.62 -14.28 -4.14
N GLU A 158 6.39 -14.78 -4.23
CA GLU A 158 5.87 -15.46 -5.42
C GLU A 158 5.10 -14.51 -6.36
N ILE A 159 4.59 -13.38 -5.85
CA ILE A 159 3.73 -12.47 -6.63
C ILE A 159 4.39 -11.10 -6.81
N PHE A 160 4.69 -10.40 -5.73
CA PHE A 160 5.14 -9.00 -5.80
C PHE A 160 6.59 -8.87 -6.29
N ARG A 161 7.50 -9.70 -5.78
CA ARG A 161 8.91 -9.67 -6.20
C ARG A 161 9.07 -9.87 -7.72
N PRO A 162 8.54 -10.92 -8.35
CA PRO A 162 8.75 -11.14 -9.78
C PRO A 162 8.08 -10.07 -10.66
N ILE A 163 7.02 -9.39 -10.20
CA ILE A 163 6.38 -8.33 -10.98
C ILE A 163 7.09 -6.98 -10.81
N VAL A 164 7.46 -6.60 -9.58
CA VAL A 164 8.15 -5.34 -9.28
C VAL A 164 9.51 -5.27 -9.95
N LEU A 165 10.26 -6.37 -9.93
CA LEU A 165 11.62 -6.43 -10.49
C LEU A 165 11.66 -6.41 -12.03
N LYS A 166 10.51 -6.42 -12.71
CA LYS A 166 10.45 -6.14 -14.15
C LYS A 166 10.69 -4.67 -14.47
N TRP A 167 10.48 -3.78 -13.50
CA TRP A 167 10.66 -2.33 -13.64
C TRP A 167 9.95 -1.77 -14.88
N ASP A 168 8.72 -2.23 -15.14
CA ASP A 168 8.06 -1.88 -16.39
C ASP A 168 7.86 -0.35 -16.51
N PRO A 169 7.91 0.24 -17.71
CA PRO A 169 7.80 1.68 -17.88
C PRO A 169 6.49 2.27 -17.34
N GLY A 170 5.41 1.49 -17.35
CA GLY A 170 4.11 1.90 -16.83
C GLY A 170 4.12 2.03 -15.30
N PHE A 171 4.74 1.08 -14.62
CA PHE A 171 5.00 1.15 -13.18
C PHE A 171 5.85 2.37 -12.80
N LEU A 172 6.95 2.60 -13.52
CA LEU A 172 7.83 3.74 -13.26
C LEU A 172 7.12 5.08 -13.45
N ASN A 173 6.34 5.21 -14.53
CA ASN A 173 5.57 6.42 -14.83
C ASN A 173 4.45 6.66 -13.81
N MET A 174 3.67 5.64 -13.44
CA MET A 174 2.61 5.81 -12.44
C MET A 174 3.17 6.11 -11.05
N THR A 175 4.35 5.58 -10.71
CA THR A 175 5.04 5.92 -9.46
C THR A 175 5.48 7.38 -9.46
N GLU A 176 5.99 7.88 -10.58
CA GLU A 176 6.32 9.30 -10.76
C GLU A 176 5.09 10.18 -10.55
N ALA A 177 4.01 9.93 -11.30
CA ALA A 177 2.75 10.66 -11.16
C ALA A 177 2.19 10.65 -9.73
N LEU A 178 2.25 9.50 -9.04
CA LEU A 178 1.85 9.38 -7.64
C LEU A 178 2.72 10.26 -6.73
N THR A 179 4.04 10.11 -6.82
CA THR A 179 4.98 10.81 -5.93
C THR A 179 4.98 12.31 -6.15
N GLU A 180 4.92 12.77 -7.40
CA GLU A 180 4.79 14.19 -7.73
C GLU A 180 3.44 14.75 -7.29
N GLY A 181 2.35 14.02 -7.55
CA GLY A 181 1.01 14.44 -7.14
C GLY A 181 0.90 14.63 -5.63
N LEU A 182 1.41 13.68 -4.85
CA LEU A 182 1.38 13.74 -3.38
C LEU A 182 2.47 14.59 -2.74
N TRP A 183 3.41 15.14 -3.51
CA TRP A 183 4.55 15.88 -2.99
C TRP A 183 4.12 17.06 -2.11
N CYS A 184 3.04 17.76 -2.46
CA CYS A 184 2.52 18.88 -1.67
C CYS A 184 2.00 18.48 -0.28
N MET A 185 1.61 17.22 -0.08
CA MET A 185 1.19 16.69 1.23
C MET A 185 2.36 16.07 2.00
N MET A 186 3.29 15.43 1.28
CA MET A 186 4.43 14.74 1.84
C MET A 186 5.70 15.13 1.08
N PRO A 187 6.34 16.28 1.42
CA PRO A 187 7.48 16.83 0.67
C PRO A 187 8.77 15.99 0.70
N VAL A 188 8.73 14.83 1.38
CA VAL A 188 9.79 13.83 1.41
C VAL A 188 9.63 12.75 0.32
N LEU A 189 8.49 12.75 -0.40
CA LEU A 189 8.26 11.78 -1.48
C LEU A 189 9.16 12.10 -2.67
N ASN A 190 9.87 11.08 -3.10
CA ASN A 190 10.72 11.10 -4.29
C ASN A 190 10.60 9.74 -4.97
N LYS A 191 10.38 9.73 -6.28
CA LYS A 191 10.21 8.51 -7.10
C LYS A 191 11.30 7.48 -6.83
N ASN A 192 12.56 7.84 -7.00
CA ASN A 192 13.68 6.90 -6.89
C ASN A 192 13.83 6.38 -5.45
N VAL A 193 13.65 7.25 -4.45
CA VAL A 193 13.67 6.83 -3.04
C VAL A 193 12.55 5.83 -2.74
N CYS A 194 11.32 6.11 -3.20
CA CYS A 194 10.19 5.20 -3.02
C CYS A 194 10.41 3.86 -3.73
N LEU A 195 10.92 3.87 -4.97
CA LEU A 195 11.24 2.65 -5.71
C LEU A 195 12.36 1.83 -5.05
N GLN A 196 13.37 2.50 -4.47
CA GLN A 196 14.41 1.83 -3.68
C GLN A 196 13.84 1.17 -2.42
N TYR A 197 12.88 1.82 -1.75
CA TYR A 197 12.19 1.18 -0.63
C TYR A 197 11.32 0.00 -1.08
N VAL A 198 10.59 0.14 -2.18
CA VAL A 198 9.81 -0.99 -2.74
C VAL A 198 10.73 -2.17 -3.07
N TYR A 199 11.91 -1.93 -3.64
CA TYR A 199 12.94 -2.94 -3.80
C TYR A 199 13.33 -3.59 -2.46
N GLU A 200 13.61 -2.81 -1.42
CA GLU A 200 13.91 -3.35 -0.07
C GLU A 200 12.74 -4.19 0.49
N MET A 201 11.49 -3.80 0.21
CA MET A 201 10.29 -4.53 0.64
C MET A 201 10.14 -5.88 -0.07
N VAL A 202 10.54 -6.00 -1.33
CA VAL A 202 10.45 -7.28 -2.08
C VAL A 202 11.77 -8.06 -2.15
N ARG A 203 12.85 -7.51 -1.61
CA ARG A 203 14.17 -8.16 -1.56
C ARG A 203 14.06 -9.51 -0.83
N ASN A 204 14.71 -10.52 -1.40
CA ASN A 204 14.83 -11.83 -0.77
C ASN A 204 15.89 -11.74 0.34
N GLU A 205 15.50 -12.05 1.57
CA GLU A 205 16.42 -12.00 2.72
C GLU A 205 17.22 -13.30 2.89
N ASP A 206 16.78 -14.39 2.24
CA ASP A 206 17.47 -15.70 2.29
C ASP A 206 18.69 -15.77 1.35
N VAL A 207 18.85 -14.75 0.50
CA VAL A 207 19.96 -14.64 -0.45
C VAL A 207 20.69 -13.33 -0.16
N ASP A 208 22.01 -13.32 -0.35
CA ASP A 208 22.84 -12.11 -0.22
C ASP A 208 22.59 -11.15 -1.39
N GLU A 209 21.37 -10.60 -1.45
CA GLU A 209 20.96 -9.64 -2.46
C GLU A 209 21.47 -8.24 -2.11
N PRO A 210 21.97 -7.48 -3.11
CA PRO A 210 22.41 -6.11 -2.89
C PRO A 210 21.35 -5.28 -2.17
N VAL A 211 21.77 -4.46 -1.22
CA VAL A 211 20.87 -3.54 -0.50
C VAL A 211 20.26 -2.50 -1.46
N TYR A 212 20.97 -2.16 -2.53
CA TYR A 212 20.54 -1.20 -3.54
C TYR A 212 20.10 -1.89 -4.82
N SER A 213 19.01 -1.39 -5.42
CA SER A 213 18.63 -1.80 -6.77
C SER A 213 19.69 -1.36 -7.77
N GLU A 214 20.05 -2.25 -8.69
CA GLU A 214 20.96 -1.92 -9.80
C GLU A 214 20.29 -0.98 -10.83
N VAL A 215 18.96 -1.02 -10.90
CA VAL A 215 18.14 -0.24 -11.83
C VAL A 215 17.85 1.15 -11.28
N VAL A 216 17.49 1.25 -10.00
CA VAL A 216 17.13 2.51 -9.36
C VAL A 216 18.37 3.14 -8.70
N LYS A 217 19.01 4.05 -9.42
CA LYS A 217 20.24 4.70 -8.95
C LYS A 217 19.93 6.00 -8.21
N LEU A 218 20.19 6.02 -6.90
CA LEU A 218 20.04 7.20 -6.07
C LEU A 218 21.22 8.17 -6.22
N ASN A 219 20.93 9.44 -6.46
CA ASN A 219 21.91 10.53 -6.33
C ASN A 219 22.19 10.88 -4.85
N ASN A 220 23.12 11.79 -4.58
CA ASN A 220 23.52 12.13 -3.21
C ASN A 220 22.38 12.73 -2.36
N PHE A 221 21.51 13.55 -2.97
CA PHE A 221 20.37 14.14 -2.28
C PHE A 221 19.28 13.09 -2.01
N GLU A 222 19.03 12.20 -2.97
CA GLU A 222 18.10 11.07 -2.79
C GLU A 222 18.60 10.10 -1.73
N LYS A 223 19.90 9.84 -1.65
CA LYS A 223 20.50 9.06 -0.55
C LYS A 223 20.28 9.74 0.80
N LEU A 224 20.43 11.06 0.87
CA LEU A 224 20.14 11.81 2.09
C LEU A 224 18.68 11.62 2.51
N ILE A 225 17.72 11.75 1.59
CA ILE A 225 16.29 11.52 1.87
C ILE A 225 16.06 10.06 2.31
N TYR A 226 16.63 9.09 1.60
CA TYR A 226 16.51 7.67 1.92
C TYR A 226 16.99 7.37 3.36
N TYR A 227 18.18 7.84 3.73
CA TYR A 227 18.69 7.64 5.09
C TYR A 227 17.92 8.44 6.14
N PHE A 228 17.41 9.63 5.78
CA PHE A 228 16.52 10.39 6.67
C PHE A 228 15.24 9.62 6.98
N ILE A 229 14.56 9.07 5.97
CA ILE A 229 13.35 8.25 6.17
C ILE A 229 13.70 6.99 6.98
N LYS A 230 14.82 6.33 6.69
CA LYS A 230 15.26 5.12 7.42
C LYS A 230 15.51 5.42 8.89
N PHE A 231 16.17 6.54 9.17
CA PHE A 231 16.38 7.04 10.53
C PHE A 231 15.05 7.34 11.22
N MET A 232 14.11 8.03 10.54
CA MET A 232 12.79 8.32 11.08
C MET A 232 12.03 7.02 11.44
N MET A 233 11.97 6.04 10.53
CA MET A 233 11.31 4.75 10.79
C MET A 233 11.98 3.97 11.91
N TYR A 234 13.32 3.97 11.99
CA TYR A 234 14.07 3.32 13.07
C TYR A 234 13.83 4.00 14.41
N SER A 235 13.78 5.33 14.45
CA SER A 235 13.61 6.12 15.67
C SER A 235 12.29 5.83 16.37
N LEU A 236 11.27 5.36 15.63
CA LEU A 236 10.00 4.90 16.18
C LEU A 236 10.15 3.65 17.07
N LYS A 237 11.32 3.02 17.19
CA LYS A 237 11.55 2.00 18.23
C LYS A 237 11.59 2.57 19.66
N PHE A 238 11.86 3.86 19.81
CA PHE A 238 11.97 4.54 21.11
C PHE A 238 10.62 5.12 21.56
N ASP A 239 10.22 4.80 22.79
CA ASP A 239 8.88 5.12 23.32
C ASP A 239 8.63 6.63 23.38
N ALA A 240 9.63 7.41 23.80
CA ALA A 240 9.54 8.88 23.86
C ALA A 240 9.22 9.50 22.49
N ILE A 241 9.79 8.97 21.41
CA ILE A 241 9.54 9.46 20.05
C ILE A 241 8.13 9.07 19.61
N ARG A 242 7.71 7.81 19.83
CA ARG A 242 6.34 7.37 19.49
C ARG A 242 5.28 8.19 20.22
N ILE A 243 5.46 8.41 21.52
CA ILE A 243 4.52 9.18 22.35
C ILE A 243 4.42 10.62 21.82
N LYS A 244 5.56 11.29 21.55
CA LYS A 244 5.57 12.66 21.01
C LYS A 244 4.86 12.75 19.65
N VAL A 245 5.12 11.80 18.76
CA VAL A 245 4.45 11.71 17.45
C VAL A 245 2.94 11.56 17.64
N SER A 246 2.48 10.64 18.49
CA SER A 246 1.05 10.45 18.77
C SER A 246 0.38 11.72 19.28
N TYR A 247 0.99 12.46 20.20
CA TYR A 247 0.42 13.70 20.71
C TYR A 247 0.35 14.83 19.69
N THR A 248 1.28 14.86 18.73
CA THR A 248 1.33 15.90 17.68
C THR A 248 0.18 15.75 16.69
N PHE A 249 -0.35 14.54 16.49
CA PHE A 249 -1.45 14.26 15.55
C PHE A 249 -2.83 14.14 16.22
N VAL A 250 -2.91 14.16 17.55
CA VAL A 250 -4.19 14.11 18.31
C VAL A 250 -4.66 15.52 18.73
N THR A 251 -3.76 16.51 18.71
CA THR A 251 -4.02 17.88 19.20
C THR A 251 -4.18 18.93 18.10
N THR A 252 -4.23 18.50 16.83
CA THR A 252 -4.54 19.33 15.65
C THR A 252 -5.76 18.77 14.93
#